data_AF-A0A3Z1E848-F1
#
_entry.id   AF-A0A3Z1E848-F1
#
_cell.length_a   1.000
_cell.length_b   1.000
_cell.length_c   1.000
_cell.angle_alpha   90.00
_cell.angle_beta   90.00
_cell.angle_gamma   90.00
#
_symmetry.space_group_name_H-M   'P 1'
#
loop_
_entity.id
_entity.type
_entity.pdbx_description
1 polymer ?
#
loop_
_entity_poly.entity_id
_entity_poly.type
_entity_poly.pdbx_seq_one_letter_code
_entity_poly.pdbx_strand_id
1 'polypeptide(L)'
;MKLFTTAALAASLCITSVPPVLADDIMGSVRSWQYMQADGWKSADGTDNNTLHNALYQADVIGNYPWTKQFLLRIRGGGAYYLADKKTHTVRRLNLKPASGYTSDLTSVYQGEDQGKGCYFTIIDTQYQLELAEEPHSNQVLAAFPENCVNKKQQAALAARSSEADRKLQQWVAQQSLAELCRRTGNC
;
A
#
# COMPACT_ATOMS: atom_id res chain seq x y z
N MET A 1 6.66 -26.41 54.73
CA MET A 1 6.82 -24.99 54.33
C MET A 1 6.82 -24.92 52.81
N LYS A 2 6.03 -23.99 52.26
CA LYS A 2 6.00 -23.63 50.84
C LYS A 2 7.31 -22.96 50.44
N LEU A 3 7.72 -23.16 49.19
CA LEU A 3 8.30 -22.12 48.34
C LEU A 3 8.16 -22.56 46.88
N PHE A 4 7.12 -22.03 46.24
CA PHE A 4 7.08 -21.81 44.80
C PHE A 4 8.14 -20.75 44.47
N THR A 5 8.80 -20.85 43.30
CA THR A 5 8.64 -19.87 42.21
C THR A 5 9.57 -20.17 41.02
N THR A 6 8.89 -20.60 39.94
CA THR A 6 9.03 -20.10 38.55
C THR A 6 10.33 -20.34 37.78
N ALA A 7 10.30 -21.37 36.95
CA ALA A 7 11.00 -21.42 35.67
C ALA A 7 10.47 -20.28 34.76
N ALA A 8 11.34 -19.34 34.40
CA ALA A 8 11.07 -18.41 33.32
C ALA A 8 11.08 -19.17 32.00
N LEU A 9 9.89 -19.45 31.45
CA LEU A 9 9.73 -19.81 30.06
C LEU A 9 10.18 -18.61 29.22
N ALA A 10 11.40 -18.67 28.72
CA ALA A 10 11.84 -17.84 27.62
C ALA A 10 10.99 -18.22 26.40
N ALA A 11 9.88 -17.50 26.21
CA ALA A 11 9.13 -17.51 24.96
C ALA A 11 10.02 -16.85 23.90
N SER A 12 10.90 -17.67 23.31
CA SER A 12 11.57 -17.36 22.06
C SER A 12 10.48 -17.07 21.04
N LEU A 13 10.25 -15.78 20.77
CA LEU A 13 9.48 -15.31 19.62
C LEU A 13 10.23 -15.75 18.38
N CYS A 14 9.99 -16.99 17.96
CA CYS A 14 10.23 -17.38 16.59
C CYS A 14 9.34 -16.48 15.74
N ILE A 15 9.95 -15.43 15.19
CA ILE A 15 9.38 -14.65 14.10
C ILE A 15 9.23 -15.64 12.96
N THR A 16 8.06 -16.29 12.90
CA THR A 16 7.65 -17.03 11.72
C THR A 16 7.71 -16.03 10.58
N SER A 17 8.58 -16.30 9.61
CA SER A 17 8.72 -15.56 8.36
C SER A 17 7.34 -15.15 7.87
N VAL A 18 7.00 -13.87 8.05
CA VAL A 18 5.85 -13.30 7.38
C VAL A 18 6.17 -13.49 5.89
N PRO A 19 5.30 -14.10 5.07
CA PRO A 19 5.46 -13.97 3.63
C PRO A 19 5.59 -12.47 3.34
N PRO A 20 6.31 -12.04 2.27
CA PRO A 20 6.36 -10.64 1.93
C PRO A 20 4.94 -10.19 1.61
N VAL A 21 4.20 -9.72 2.62
CA VAL A 21 3.10 -8.79 2.40
C VAL A 21 3.82 -7.63 1.77
N LEU A 22 3.63 -7.48 0.46
CA LEU A 22 4.32 -6.53 -0.38
C LEU A 22 4.37 -5.19 0.37
N ALA A 23 5.58 -4.82 0.81
CA ALA A 23 5.85 -3.50 1.33
C ALA A 23 5.37 -2.51 0.26
N ASP A 24 4.39 -1.67 0.60
CA ASP A 24 3.60 -0.85 -0.32
C ASP A 24 2.96 -1.64 -1.49
N ASP A 25 1.74 -2.10 -1.30
CA ASP A 25 0.93 -2.68 -2.38
C ASP A 25 0.34 -1.59 -3.29
N ILE A 26 1.11 -1.21 -4.32
CA ILE A 26 0.78 -0.16 -5.28
C ILE A 26 -0.28 -0.66 -6.27
N MET A 27 -1.47 -0.05 -6.19
CA MET A 27 -2.64 -0.37 -7.02
C MET A 27 -2.85 0.60 -8.19
N GLY A 28 -1.98 1.59 -8.32
CA GLY A 28 -2.03 2.59 -9.39
C GLY A 28 -1.38 3.90 -8.97
N SER A 29 -1.66 4.96 -9.72
CA SER A 29 -1.17 6.30 -9.42
C SER A 29 -2.26 7.36 -9.57
N VAL A 30 -2.16 8.41 -8.78
CA VAL A 30 -3.04 9.57 -8.87
C VAL A 30 -2.69 10.35 -10.14
N ARG A 31 -3.68 10.63 -10.98
CA ARG A 31 -3.47 11.43 -12.19
C ARG A 31 -3.12 12.87 -11.84
N SER A 32 -3.95 13.51 -11.02
CA SER A 32 -3.66 14.78 -10.34
C SER A 32 -4.72 15.03 -9.26
N TRP A 33 -4.44 16.00 -8.37
CA TRP A 33 -5.41 16.43 -7.35
C TRP A 33 -6.74 16.90 -7.97
N GLN A 34 -6.73 17.60 -9.10
CA GLN A 34 -7.95 18.10 -9.75
C GLN A 34 -8.90 16.98 -10.18
N TYR A 35 -8.37 15.82 -10.63
CA TYR A 35 -9.21 14.66 -10.94
C TYR A 35 -9.86 14.10 -9.68
N MET A 36 -9.12 14.01 -8.58
CA MET A 36 -9.70 13.62 -7.30
C MET A 36 -10.79 14.62 -6.85
N GLN A 37 -10.56 15.92 -7.02
CA GLN A 37 -11.58 16.93 -6.71
C GLN A 37 -12.85 16.76 -7.56
N ALA A 38 -12.69 16.45 -8.86
CA ALA A 38 -13.82 16.16 -9.74
C ALA A 38 -14.61 14.92 -9.28
N ASP A 39 -13.94 13.95 -8.67
CA ASP A 39 -14.54 12.77 -8.02
C ASP A 39 -15.08 13.06 -6.60
N GLY A 40 -15.05 14.33 -6.17
CA GLY A 40 -15.61 14.79 -4.90
C GLY A 40 -14.65 14.74 -3.71
N TRP A 41 -13.36 14.49 -3.93
CA TRP A 41 -12.36 14.51 -2.86
C TRP A 41 -12.02 15.93 -2.40
N LYS A 42 -11.75 16.10 -1.10
CA LYS A 42 -11.35 17.38 -0.49
C LYS A 42 -10.25 17.20 0.55
N SER A 43 -9.57 18.29 0.90
CA SER A 43 -8.65 18.27 2.04
C SER A 43 -9.43 18.08 3.35
N ALA A 44 -8.96 17.20 4.23
CA ALA A 44 -9.48 17.03 5.58
C ALA A 44 -8.85 18.00 6.60
N ASP A 45 -7.65 18.48 6.32
CA ASP A 45 -6.80 19.26 7.23
C ASP A 45 -6.63 20.73 6.81
N GLY A 46 -7.33 21.16 5.76
CA GLY A 46 -7.23 22.52 5.22
C GLY A 46 -6.00 22.77 4.37
N THR A 47 -5.22 21.73 4.02
CA THR A 47 -4.13 21.82 3.05
C THR A 47 -4.65 22.40 1.73
N ASP A 48 -3.98 23.41 1.22
CA ASP A 48 -4.40 24.13 0.02
C ASP A 48 -4.24 23.29 -1.26
N ASN A 49 -4.97 23.70 -2.30
CA ASN A 49 -5.02 22.97 -3.56
C ASN A 49 -3.67 22.92 -4.29
N ASN A 50 -2.82 23.95 -4.16
CA ASN A 50 -1.53 23.95 -4.85
C ASN A 50 -0.57 22.97 -4.17
N THR A 51 -0.54 22.95 -2.84
CA THR A 51 0.22 21.96 -2.07
C THR A 51 -0.22 20.53 -2.39
N LEU A 52 -1.53 20.25 -2.38
CA LEU A 52 -2.05 18.92 -2.73
C LEU A 52 -1.81 18.56 -4.19
N HIS A 53 -1.93 19.51 -5.12
CA HIS A 53 -1.63 19.29 -6.54
C HIS A 53 -0.19 18.81 -6.73
N ASN A 54 0.77 19.53 -6.14
CA ASN A 54 2.18 19.19 -6.29
C ASN A 54 2.56 17.88 -5.58
N ALA A 55 2.02 17.66 -4.38
CA ALA A 55 2.32 16.45 -3.62
C ALA A 55 1.69 15.19 -4.24
N LEU A 56 0.46 15.28 -4.74
CA LEU A 56 -0.31 14.12 -5.20
C LEU A 56 -0.23 13.89 -6.71
N TYR A 57 0.44 14.75 -7.47
CA TYR A 57 0.66 14.50 -8.88
C TYR A 57 1.50 13.23 -9.07
N GLN A 58 0.91 12.21 -9.70
CA GLN A 58 1.53 10.89 -9.89
C GLN A 58 1.90 10.17 -8.60
N ALA A 59 1.28 10.53 -7.47
CA ALA A 59 1.48 9.81 -6.22
C ALA A 59 0.99 8.37 -6.33
N ASP A 60 1.69 7.45 -5.67
CA ASP A 60 1.34 6.03 -5.64
C ASP A 60 0.06 5.84 -4.81
N VAL A 61 -0.87 5.06 -5.35
CA VAL A 61 -2.11 4.66 -4.66
C VAL A 61 -1.87 3.29 -4.03
N ILE A 62 -1.89 3.22 -2.71
CA ILE A 62 -1.50 2.02 -1.96
C ILE A 62 -2.71 1.44 -1.23
N GLY A 63 -3.01 0.16 -1.49
CA GLY A 63 -4.05 -0.60 -0.80
C GLY A 63 -5.49 -0.11 -1.00
N ASN A 64 -5.79 0.52 -2.15
CA ASN A 64 -7.15 0.92 -2.51
C ASN A 64 -8.05 -0.25 -2.94
N TYR A 65 -8.39 -1.12 -2.00
CA TYR A 65 -9.26 -2.27 -2.21
C TYR A 65 -10.75 -1.95 -2.02
N PRO A 66 -11.69 -2.65 -2.69
CA PRO A 66 -13.13 -2.42 -2.50
C PRO A 66 -13.62 -2.56 -1.05
N TRP A 67 -12.95 -3.40 -0.24
CA TRP A 67 -13.30 -3.60 1.15
C TRP A 67 -12.65 -2.59 2.11
N THR A 68 -11.53 -1.95 1.74
CA THR A 68 -10.87 -1.01 2.67
C THR A 68 -11.69 0.25 2.85
N LYS A 69 -11.72 0.77 4.08
CA LYS A 69 -12.35 2.05 4.46
C LYS A 69 -11.54 3.22 3.92
N GLN A 70 -10.23 3.07 3.91
CA GLN A 70 -9.27 4.09 3.53
C GLN A 70 -8.25 3.49 2.57
N PHE A 71 -7.39 4.34 2.02
CA PHE A 71 -6.20 3.94 1.29
C PHE A 71 -5.12 4.98 1.50
N LEU A 72 -3.89 4.59 1.20
CA LEU A 72 -2.73 5.46 1.34
C LEU A 72 -2.37 6.07 -0.01
N LEU A 73 -1.89 7.30 0.03
CA LEU A 73 -1.23 7.95 -1.09
C LEU A 73 0.21 8.26 -0.67
N ARG A 74 1.18 7.91 -1.50
CA ARG A 74 2.59 8.24 -1.24
C ARG A 74 3.12 9.14 -2.34
N ILE A 75 3.74 10.25 -1.96
CA ILE A 75 4.41 11.12 -2.92
C ILE A 75 5.43 10.29 -3.70
N ARG A 76 5.42 10.43 -5.03
CA ARG A 76 6.33 9.73 -5.94
C ARG A 76 7.78 9.86 -5.47
N GLY A 77 8.52 8.75 -5.49
CA GLY A 77 9.93 8.72 -5.07
C GLY A 77 10.14 8.57 -3.56
N GLY A 78 9.16 8.06 -2.82
CA GLY A 78 9.34 7.71 -1.42
C GLY A 78 9.12 8.86 -0.44
N GLY A 79 8.34 9.87 -0.83
CA GLY A 79 8.05 11.03 0.00
C GLY A 79 6.99 10.78 1.08
N ALA A 80 6.32 11.86 1.50
CA ALA A 80 5.33 11.81 2.57
C ALA A 80 4.11 10.94 2.23
N TYR A 81 3.50 10.35 3.28
CA TYR A 81 2.22 9.67 3.17
C TYR A 81 1.04 10.61 3.41
N TYR A 82 -0.04 10.33 2.71
CA TYR A 82 -1.36 10.88 2.93
C TYR A 82 -2.35 9.73 3.12
N LEU A 83 -3.42 10.00 3.86
CA LEU A 83 -4.50 9.06 4.12
C LEU A 83 -5.77 9.57 3.45
N ALA A 84 -6.33 8.74 2.58
CA ALA A 84 -7.55 9.02 1.84
C ALA A 84 -8.70 8.20 2.44
N ASP A 85 -9.69 8.87 3.03
CA ASP A 85 -10.88 8.24 3.60
C ASP A 85 -12.02 8.18 2.57
N LYS A 86 -12.47 6.96 2.25
CA LYS A 86 -13.49 6.74 1.21
C LYS A 86 -14.90 7.09 1.68
N LYS A 87 -15.16 7.13 2.98
CA LYS A 87 -16.49 7.46 3.49
C LYS A 87 -16.70 8.98 3.44
N THR A 88 -15.69 9.75 3.82
CA THR A 88 -15.78 11.21 3.86
C THR A 88 -15.27 11.88 2.59
N HIS A 89 -14.66 11.12 1.66
CA HIS A 89 -13.96 11.62 0.48
C HIS A 89 -12.95 12.71 0.87
N THR A 90 -12.13 12.43 1.87
CA THR A 90 -11.14 13.40 2.36
C THR A 90 -9.72 12.85 2.31
N VAL A 91 -8.76 13.71 1.98
CA VAL A 91 -7.33 13.42 2.03
C VAL A 91 -6.67 14.30 3.09
N ARG A 92 -5.81 13.72 3.93
CA ARG A 92 -4.98 14.47 4.90
C ARG A 92 -3.54 13.97 4.89
N ARG A 93 -2.60 14.85 5.18
CA ARG A 93 -1.19 14.46 5.32
C ARG A 93 -0.98 13.70 6.63
N LEU A 94 -0.15 12.66 6.60
CA LEU A 94 0.31 11.99 7.82
C LEU A 94 1.55 12.69 8.37
N ASN A 95 1.49 13.09 9.64
CA ASN A 95 2.62 13.68 10.35
C ASN A 95 3.50 12.57 10.94
N LEU A 96 4.33 11.97 10.10
CA LEU A 96 5.22 10.85 10.45
C LEU A 96 6.64 11.37 10.67
N LYS A 97 7.32 10.86 11.70
CA LYS A 97 8.69 11.23 12.05
C LYS A 97 9.55 9.95 12.09
N PRO A 98 10.20 9.59 10.98
CA PRO A 98 11.20 8.53 10.97
C PRO A 98 12.37 8.88 11.90
N ALA A 99 12.96 7.89 12.55
CA ALA A 99 14.07 8.08 13.49
C ALA A 99 15.31 8.69 12.80
N SER A 100 15.58 8.28 11.55
CA SER A 100 16.66 8.82 10.72
C SER A 100 16.38 10.22 10.17
N GLY A 101 15.13 10.69 10.24
CA GLY A 101 14.66 11.91 9.57
C GLY A 101 14.35 11.75 8.08
N TYR A 102 14.59 10.58 7.47
CA TYR A 102 14.36 10.35 6.05
C TYR A 102 13.05 9.61 5.76
N THR A 103 12.19 10.19 4.91
CA THR A 103 10.92 9.55 4.52
C THR A 103 11.09 8.29 3.67
N SER A 104 12.28 8.07 3.12
CA SER A 104 12.64 6.84 2.41
C SER A 104 12.57 5.60 3.29
N ASP A 105 12.75 5.77 4.60
CA ASP A 105 12.70 4.67 5.57
C ASP A 105 11.27 4.24 5.89
N LEU A 106 10.28 5.00 5.43
CA LEU A 106 8.89 4.65 5.62
C LEU A 106 8.46 3.60 4.60
N THR A 107 7.71 2.62 5.09
CA THR A 107 6.94 1.68 4.27
C THR A 107 5.57 1.46 4.88
N SER A 108 4.63 0.94 4.10
CA SER A 108 3.30 0.59 4.58
C SER A 108 2.95 -0.86 4.30
N VAL A 109 2.13 -1.43 5.18
CA VAL A 109 1.65 -2.80 5.09
C VAL A 109 0.15 -2.82 5.35
N TYR A 110 -0.59 -3.45 4.45
CA TYR A 110 -1.99 -3.82 4.70
C TYR A 110 -2.05 -5.20 5.35
N GLN A 111 -2.39 -5.23 6.63
CA GLN A 111 -2.65 -6.45 7.38
C GLN A 111 -4.14 -6.79 7.24
N GLY A 112 -4.47 -7.48 6.14
CA GLY A 112 -5.85 -7.77 5.78
C GLY A 112 -6.44 -9.06 6.36
N GLU A 113 -5.63 -9.89 7.03
CA GLU A 113 -6.07 -11.11 7.70
C GLU A 113 -6.06 -10.89 9.22
N ASP A 114 -7.18 -11.19 9.87
CA ASP A 114 -7.30 -11.02 11.32
C ASP A 114 -6.60 -12.16 12.05
N GLN A 115 -5.47 -11.85 12.67
CA GLN A 115 -4.72 -12.77 13.53
C GLN A 115 -5.07 -12.61 15.02
N GLY A 116 -6.30 -12.19 15.32
CA GLY A 116 -6.81 -11.94 16.68
C GLY A 116 -6.54 -10.52 17.18
N LYS A 117 -6.09 -9.61 16.31
CA LYS A 117 -5.81 -8.20 16.64
C LYS A 117 -6.64 -7.23 15.80
N GLY A 118 -7.38 -7.71 14.80
CA GLY A 118 -8.04 -6.90 13.77
C GLY A 118 -7.15 -6.68 12.53
N CYS A 119 -7.69 -5.94 11.57
CA CYS A 119 -7.06 -5.63 10.30
C CYS A 119 -6.70 -4.15 10.21
N TYR A 120 -5.54 -3.82 9.64
CA TYR A 120 -4.99 -2.47 9.68
C TYR A 120 -4.19 -2.11 8.43
N PHE A 121 -4.12 -0.81 8.13
CA PHE A 121 -2.95 -0.24 7.48
C PHE A 121 -1.93 0.16 8.52
N THR A 122 -0.70 -0.27 8.39
CA THR A 122 0.40 0.08 9.29
C THR A 122 1.47 0.82 8.52
N ILE A 123 1.93 1.96 9.04
CA ILE A 123 3.14 2.65 8.56
C ILE A 123 4.29 2.29 9.49
N ILE A 124 5.37 1.79 8.89
CA ILE A 124 6.55 1.29 9.57
C ILE A 124 7.73 2.16 9.15
N ASP A 125 8.48 2.64 10.12
CA ASP A 125 9.84 3.14 9.94
C ASP A 125 10.79 1.96 9.98
N THR A 126 11.41 1.64 8.84
CA THR A 126 12.40 0.56 8.73
C THR A 126 13.76 0.98 9.26
N GLN A 127 13.98 2.28 9.46
CA GLN A 127 15.27 2.85 9.87
C GLN A 127 16.43 2.45 8.94
N TYR A 128 16.13 2.21 7.66
CA TYR A 128 17.11 1.75 6.67
C TYR A 128 18.32 2.69 6.53
N GLN A 129 18.15 4.01 6.65
CA GLN A 129 19.30 4.92 6.67
C GLN A 129 20.21 4.70 7.89
N LEU A 130 19.65 4.38 9.06
CA LEU A 130 20.46 4.09 10.26
C LEU A 130 21.18 2.75 10.12
N GLU A 131 20.53 1.75 9.52
CA GLU A 131 21.16 0.48 9.17
C GLU A 131 22.37 0.68 8.25
N LEU A 132 22.22 1.47 7.19
CA LEU A 132 23.33 1.81 6.27
C LEU A 132 24.47 2.57 6.96
N ALA A 133 24.18 3.33 8.00
CA ALA A 133 25.16 4.06 8.80
C ALA A 133 25.76 3.23 9.95
N GLU A 134 25.41 1.94 10.05
CA GLU A 134 25.80 1.05 11.16
C GLU A 134 25.38 1.57 12.55
N GLU A 135 24.35 2.41 12.60
CA GLU A 135 23.77 2.91 13.85
C GLU A 135 22.75 1.90 14.44
N PRO A 136 22.49 1.94 15.76
CA PRO A 136 21.45 1.14 16.37
C PRO A 136 20.09 1.41 15.72
N HIS A 137 19.49 0.36 15.15
CA HIS A 137 18.23 0.46 14.42
C HIS A 137 17.27 -0.66 14.82
N SER A 138 15.97 -0.39 14.73
CA SER A 138 14.91 -1.38 14.89
C SER A 138 13.64 -0.88 14.20
N ASN A 139 12.99 -1.73 13.43
CA ASN A 139 11.70 -1.41 12.82
C ASN A 139 10.71 -0.88 13.86
N GLN A 140 10.07 0.24 13.56
CA GLN A 140 9.12 0.90 14.45
C GLN A 140 7.80 1.16 13.74
N VAL A 141 6.69 0.79 14.39
CA VAL A 141 5.36 1.20 13.91
C VAL A 141 5.13 2.66 14.29
N LEU A 142 4.93 3.52 13.28
CA LEU A 142 4.64 4.95 13.49
C LEU A 142 3.15 5.25 13.49
N ALA A 143 2.35 4.49 12.74
CA ALA A 143 0.90 4.66 12.70
C ALA A 143 0.21 3.34 12.34
N ALA A 144 -0.99 3.14 12.87
CA ALA A 144 -1.88 2.04 12.49
C ALA A 144 -3.31 2.57 12.33
N PHE A 145 -3.96 2.25 11.21
CA PHE A 145 -5.31 2.68 10.87
C PHE A 145 -6.23 1.46 10.81
N PRO A 146 -7.27 1.38 11.66
CA PRO A 146 -8.19 0.24 11.65
C PRO A 146 -8.93 0.11 10.33
N GLU A 147 -8.88 -1.07 9.76
CA GLU A 147 -9.42 -1.38 8.44
C GLU A 147 -10.43 -2.52 8.47
N ASN A 148 -11.12 -2.70 7.35
CA ASN A 148 -11.84 -3.95 7.13
C ASN A 148 -10.85 -5.04 6.72
N CYS A 149 -11.11 -6.26 7.16
CA CYS A 149 -10.38 -7.43 6.68
C CYS A 149 -10.73 -7.77 5.23
N VAL A 150 -9.87 -8.57 4.60
CA VAL A 150 -10.03 -9.00 3.22
C VAL A 150 -11.38 -9.66 3.01
N ASN A 151 -12.15 -9.12 2.08
CA ASN A 151 -13.36 -9.78 1.61
C ASN A 151 -12.98 -10.80 0.53
N LYS A 152 -12.94 -12.09 0.90
CA LYS A 152 -12.50 -13.17 -0.01
C LYS A 152 -13.34 -13.25 -1.30
N LYS A 153 -14.64 -12.93 -1.25
CA LYS A 153 -15.50 -12.89 -2.45
C LYS A 153 -15.10 -11.76 -3.40
N GLN A 154 -14.87 -10.56 -2.86
CA GLN A 154 -14.43 -9.42 -3.66
C GLN A 154 -13.00 -9.63 -4.18
N GLN A 155 -12.11 -10.23 -3.37
CA GLN A 155 -10.74 -10.56 -3.78
C GLN A 155 -10.75 -11.54 -4.96
N ALA A 156 -11.54 -12.61 -4.89
CA ALA A 156 -11.70 -13.56 -5.99
C ALA A 156 -12.28 -12.88 -7.25
N ALA A 157 -13.25 -11.98 -7.08
CA ALA A 157 -13.81 -11.23 -8.21
C ALA A 157 -12.79 -10.30 -8.88
N LEU A 158 -11.91 -9.65 -8.12
CA LEU A 158 -10.82 -8.83 -8.66
C LEU A 158 -9.81 -9.68 -9.43
N ALA A 159 -9.39 -10.82 -8.85
CA ALA A 159 -8.47 -11.75 -9.50
C ALA A 159 -9.06 -12.30 -10.82
N ALA A 160 -10.34 -12.66 -10.82
CA ALA A 160 -11.04 -13.12 -12.03
C ALA A 160 -11.09 -12.04 -13.12
N ARG A 161 -11.38 -10.79 -12.76
CA ARG A 161 -11.38 -9.65 -13.71
C ARG A 161 -9.99 -9.39 -14.29
N SER A 162 -8.93 -9.44 -13.47
CA SER A 162 -7.55 -9.31 -13.93
C SER A 162 -7.21 -10.39 -14.96
N SER A 163 -7.51 -11.65 -14.64
CA SER A 163 -7.26 -12.78 -15.53
C SER A 163 -8.02 -12.67 -16.86
N GLU A 164 -9.26 -12.17 -16.83
CA GLU A 164 -10.03 -11.94 -18.06
C GLU A 164 -9.41 -10.84 -18.93
N ALA A 165 -8.94 -9.75 -18.32
CA ALA A 165 -8.27 -8.65 -19.03
C ALA A 165 -6.96 -9.12 -19.68
N ASP A 166 -6.15 -9.91 -18.97
CA ASP A 166 -4.91 -10.47 -19.50
C ASP A 166 -5.17 -11.40 -20.69
N ARG A 167 -6.18 -12.27 -20.59
CA ARG A 167 -6.58 -13.15 -21.71
C ARG A 167 -6.98 -12.34 -22.94
N LYS A 168 -7.76 -11.27 -22.76
CA LYS A 168 -8.16 -10.37 -23.87
C LYS A 168 -6.96 -9.70 -24.51
N LEU A 169 -5.99 -9.25 -23.70
CA LEU A 169 -4.75 -8.66 -24.20
C LEU A 169 -3.94 -9.66 -25.03
N GLN A 170 -3.76 -10.89 -24.54
CA GLN A 170 -3.03 -11.93 -25.27
C GLN A 170 -3.69 -12.26 -26.61
N GLN A 171 -5.03 -12.36 -26.64
CA GLN A 171 -5.77 -12.56 -27.88
C GLN A 171 -5.57 -11.41 -28.87
N TRP A 172 -5.61 -10.16 -28.39
CA TRP A 172 -5.38 -8.99 -29.23
C TRP A 172 -3.95 -8.97 -29.78
N VAL A 173 -2.93 -9.23 -28.96
CA VAL A 173 -1.52 -9.30 -29.41
C VAL A 173 -1.35 -10.39 -30.47
N ALA A 174 -1.96 -11.56 -30.29
CA ALA A 174 -1.90 -12.64 -31.27
C ALA A 174 -2.54 -12.24 -32.61
N GLN A 175 -3.71 -11.58 -32.58
CA GLN A 175 -4.38 -11.08 -33.77
C GLN A 175 -3.54 -10.03 -34.51
N GLN A 176 -2.95 -9.07 -33.79
CA GLN A 176 -2.08 -8.05 -34.38
C GLN A 176 -0.82 -8.68 -34.98
N SER A 177 -0.22 -9.65 -34.29
CA SER A 177 0.98 -10.35 -34.78
C SER A 177 0.69 -11.15 -36.04
N LEU A 178 -0.46 -11.84 -36.08
CA LEU A 178 -0.90 -12.56 -37.28
C LEU A 178 -1.14 -11.59 -38.44
N ALA A 179 -1.89 -10.50 -38.21
CA ALA A 179 -2.16 -9.49 -39.24
C ALA A 179 -0.87 -8.87 -39.82
N GLU A 180 0.14 -8.62 -38.98
CA GLU A 180 1.44 -8.12 -39.43
C GLU A 180 2.23 -9.20 -40.20
N LEU A 181 2.17 -10.46 -39.79
CA LEU A 181 2.77 -11.57 -40.53
C LEU A 181 2.14 -11.73 -41.92
N CYS A 182 0.80 -11.69 -42.00
CA CYS A 182 0.04 -11.65 -43.25
C CYS A 182 0.53 -10.52 -44.15
N ARG A 183 0.67 -9.31 -43.60
CA ARG A 183 1.10 -8.12 -44.35
C ARG A 183 2.52 -8.27 -44.90
N ARG A 184 3.44 -8.88 -44.15
CA ARG A 184 4.85 -9.02 -44.54
C ARG A 184 5.12 -10.20 -45.47
N THR A 185 4.41 -11.31 -45.27
CA THR A 185 4.76 -12.59 -45.89
C THR A 185 3.66 -13.15 -46.79
N GLY A 186 2.45 -12.59 -46.76
CA GLY A 186 1.28 -13.11 -47.47
C GLY A 186 0.72 -14.40 -46.88
N ASN A 187 1.30 -14.92 -45.79
CA ASN A 187 0.85 -16.13 -45.11
C ASN A 187 -0.14 -15.74 -44.01
N CYS A 188 -1.40 -16.11 -44.21
CA CYS A 188 -2.54 -15.78 -43.35
C CYS A 188 -3.14 -17.02 -42.71
#